data_AF-A0A376Y733-F1
#
_entry.id   AF-A0A376Y733-F1
#
_cell.length_a   1.000
_cell.length_b   1.000
_cell.length_c   1.000
_cell.angle_alpha   90.00
_cell.angle_beta   90.00
_cell.angle_gamma   90.00
#
_symmetry.space_group_name_H-M   'P 1'
#
loop_
_entity.id
_entity.type
_entity.pdbx_description
1 polymer ?
#
loop_
_entity_poly.entity_id
_entity_poly.type
_entity_poly.pdbx_seq_one_letter_code
_entity_poly.pdbx_strand_id
1 'polypeptide(L)'
;MCEGACTIRDEHGAVTIGNIERYISDQALAKGWRPDLSHVTKVDKRVAIIGAGPAGLACADVLTRNGVGVTVYDRHPEIGGLLTFGIPSFKLDKSLLARRREIFSAMGIHFESIVKWVKMFFGFAFWNNTTRSSLA
;
A
#
# COMPACT_ATOMS: atom_id res chain seq x y z
N MET A 1 -14.79 2.15 -16.83
CA MET A 1 -14.90 2.79 -15.50
C MET A 1 -16.36 3.13 -15.23
N CYS A 2 -16.71 3.38 -13.96
CA CYS A 2 -18.08 3.58 -13.46
C CYS A 2 -18.90 4.60 -14.27
N GLU A 3 -18.35 5.78 -14.56
CA GLU A 3 -19.06 6.85 -15.29
C GLU A 3 -19.48 6.44 -16.71
N GLY A 4 -18.69 5.57 -17.35
CA GLY A 4 -19.00 5.02 -18.68
C GLY A 4 -20.18 4.05 -18.72
N ALA A 5 -20.60 3.53 -17.55
CA ALA A 5 -21.75 2.63 -17.40
C ALA A 5 -22.92 3.28 -16.66
N CYS A 6 -22.91 4.61 -16.50
CA CYS A 6 -23.95 5.34 -15.80
C CYS A 6 -25.29 5.25 -16.57
N THR A 7 -26.35 4.77 -15.90
CA THR A 7 -27.66 4.51 -16.52
C THR A 7 -28.40 5.78 -16.95
N ILE A 8 -28.14 6.92 -16.31
CA ILE A 8 -28.78 8.22 -16.63
C ILE A 8 -27.95 9.06 -17.60
N ARG A 9 -26.83 8.52 -18.12
CA ARG A 9 -25.88 9.28 -18.92
C ARG A 9 -26.52 9.93 -20.13
N ASP A 10 -27.37 9.19 -20.83
CA ASP A 10 -27.90 9.62 -22.12
C ASP A 10 -29.00 10.68 -21.95
N GLU A 11 -29.61 10.78 -20.76
CA GLU A 11 -30.65 11.76 -20.43
C GLU A 11 -30.11 13.03 -19.74
N HIS A 12 -29.14 12.86 -18.82
CA HIS A 12 -28.70 13.91 -17.90
C HIS A 12 -27.18 14.11 -17.86
N GLY A 13 -26.42 13.38 -18.67
CA GLY A 13 -24.97 13.26 -18.53
C GLY A 13 -24.59 12.26 -17.43
N ALA A 14 -23.36 11.74 -17.50
CA ALA A 14 -22.88 10.80 -16.50
C ALA A 14 -22.67 11.50 -15.15
N VAL A 15 -23.06 10.82 -14.06
CA VAL A 15 -22.68 11.27 -12.71
C VAL A 15 -21.15 11.28 -12.61
N THR A 16 -20.60 12.37 -12.08
CA THR A 16 -19.14 12.52 -11.87
C THR A 16 -18.67 11.76 -10.63
N ILE A 17 -18.87 10.44 -10.64
CA ILE A 17 -18.58 9.53 -9.53
C ILE A 17 -17.14 9.71 -9.04
N GLY A 18 -16.17 9.87 -9.95
CA GLY A 18 -14.77 10.06 -9.56
C GLY A 18 -14.53 11.36 -8.76
N ASN A 19 -15.23 12.44 -9.10
CA ASN A 19 -15.14 13.70 -8.36
C ASN A 19 -15.81 13.59 -6.98
N ILE A 20 -16.95 12.91 -6.90
CA ILE A 20 -17.64 12.65 -5.64
C ILE A 20 -16.76 11.80 -4.72
N GLU A 21 -16.19 10.70 -5.23
CA GLU A 21 -15.27 9.81 -4.50
C GLU A 21 -14.05 10.57 -3.97
N ARG A 22 -13.44 11.41 -4.81
CA ARG A 22 -12.33 12.27 -4.39
C ARG A 22 -12.77 13.22 -3.28
N TYR A 23 -13.88 13.93 -3.46
CA TYR A 23 -14.36 14.90 -2.48
C TYR A 23 -14.60 14.26 -1.11
N ILE A 24 -15.34 13.15 -1.05
CA ILE A 24 -15.62 12.48 0.24
C ILE A 24 -14.34 11.94 0.89
N SER A 25 -13.40 11.43 0.08
CA SER A 25 -12.11 10.92 0.58
C SER A 25 -11.24 12.04 1.14
N ASP A 26 -11.16 13.17 0.44
CA ASP A 26 -10.42 14.35 0.87
C ASP A 26 -11.01 14.92 2.17
N GLN A 27 -12.34 14.97 2.30
CA GLN A 27 -13.02 15.38 3.54
C GLN A 27 -12.75 14.43 4.71
N ALA A 28 -12.80 13.11 4.48
CA ALA A 28 -12.50 12.11 5.49
C ALA A 28 -11.05 12.23 5.97
N LEU A 29 -10.11 12.37 5.04
CA LEU A 29 -8.70 12.62 5.36
C LEU A 29 -8.54 13.94 6.11
N ALA A 30 -9.12 15.05 5.66
CA ALA A 30 -9.05 16.33 6.35
C ALA A 30 -9.53 16.26 7.80
N LYS A 31 -10.60 15.49 8.07
CA LYS A 31 -11.14 15.21 9.41
C LYS A 31 -10.29 14.22 10.23
N GLY A 32 -9.22 13.70 9.68
CA GLY A 32 -8.31 12.76 10.35
C GLY A 32 -8.86 11.34 10.48
N TRP A 33 -9.86 10.96 9.68
CA TRP A 33 -10.40 9.60 9.72
C TRP A 33 -9.32 8.58 9.40
N ARG A 34 -9.23 7.55 10.23
CA ARG A 34 -8.28 6.45 10.09
C ARG A 34 -9.00 5.12 10.25
N PRO A 35 -8.54 4.05 9.56
CA PRO A 35 -9.05 2.72 9.81
C PRO A 35 -8.79 2.31 11.26
N ASP A 36 -9.82 1.75 11.91
CA ASP A 36 -9.67 1.09 13.20
C ASP A 36 -9.42 -0.42 13.00
N LEU A 37 -8.39 -0.93 13.67
CA LEU A 37 -8.00 -2.35 13.65
C LEU A 37 -8.11 -2.99 15.04
N SER A 38 -8.72 -2.30 16.02
CA SER A 38 -8.88 -2.77 17.40
C SER A 38 -9.55 -4.15 17.51
N HIS A 39 -10.43 -4.48 16.57
CA HIS A 39 -11.15 -5.75 16.51
C HIS A 39 -10.46 -6.84 15.68
N VAL A 40 -9.31 -6.56 15.07
CA VAL A 40 -8.61 -7.52 14.22
C VAL A 40 -7.80 -8.49 15.07
N THR A 41 -8.14 -9.77 14.97
CA THR A 41 -7.36 -10.84 15.62
C THR A 41 -6.11 -11.11 14.80
N LYS A 42 -4.93 -10.97 15.41
CA LYS A 42 -3.65 -11.26 14.75
C LYS A 42 -3.52 -12.76 14.46
N VAL A 43 -3.01 -13.08 13.27
CA VAL A 43 -2.61 -14.45 12.90
C VAL A 43 -1.10 -14.59 12.96
N ASP A 44 -0.61 -15.77 13.32
CA ASP A 44 0.83 -16.08 13.33
C ASP A 44 1.34 -16.38 11.90
N LYS A 45 1.09 -15.45 10.98
CA LYS A 45 1.54 -15.50 9.60
C LYS A 45 2.15 -14.16 9.22
N ARG A 46 3.25 -14.23 8.47
CA ARG A 46 3.97 -13.06 7.97
C ARG A 46 4.12 -13.14 6.46
N VAL A 47 3.92 -12.00 5.80
CA VAL A 47 4.00 -11.88 4.34
C VAL A 47 4.94 -10.74 3.97
N ALA A 48 5.87 -11.03 3.06
CA ALA A 48 6.70 -10.03 2.40
C ALA A 48 6.05 -9.64 1.06
N ILE A 49 5.82 -8.36 0.83
CA ILE A 49 5.27 -7.82 -0.42
C ILE A 49 6.37 -7.11 -1.18
N ILE A 50 6.47 -7.44 -2.47
CA ILE A 50 7.48 -6.92 -3.36
C ILE A 50 6.92 -5.75 -4.18
N GLY A 51 7.31 -4.52 -3.82
CA GLY A 51 6.90 -3.28 -4.46
C GLY A 51 5.80 -2.54 -3.71
N ALA A 52 6.03 -1.25 -3.42
CA ALA A 52 5.12 -0.31 -2.78
C ALA A 52 4.26 0.47 -3.79
N GLY A 53 3.95 -0.13 -4.95
CA GLY A 53 2.97 0.41 -5.89
C GLY A 53 1.52 0.20 -5.44
N PRO A 54 0.52 0.66 -6.22
CA PRO A 54 -0.90 0.52 -5.85
C PRO A 54 -1.30 -0.94 -5.57
N ALA A 55 -0.79 -1.89 -6.36
CA ALA A 55 -1.08 -3.31 -6.16
C ALA A 55 -0.54 -3.85 -4.81
N GLY A 56 0.73 -3.56 -4.51
CA GLY A 56 1.36 -4.02 -3.26
C GLY A 56 0.75 -3.36 -2.03
N LEU A 57 0.45 -2.06 -2.11
CA LEU A 57 -0.22 -1.32 -1.04
C LEU A 57 -1.65 -1.80 -0.79
N ALA A 58 -2.42 -2.11 -1.84
CA ALA A 58 -3.76 -2.68 -1.70
C ALA A 58 -3.71 -4.08 -1.07
N CYS A 59 -2.76 -4.92 -1.49
CA CYS A 59 -2.54 -6.23 -0.90
C CYS A 59 -2.17 -6.12 0.59
N ALA A 60 -1.28 -5.18 0.95
CA ALA A 60 -0.89 -4.93 2.33
C ALA A 60 -2.09 -4.53 3.21
N ASP A 61 -2.93 -3.60 2.74
CA ASP A 61 -4.13 -3.15 3.44
C ASP A 61 -5.09 -4.31 3.75
N VAL A 62 -5.37 -5.15 2.76
CA VAL A 62 -6.26 -6.31 2.94
C VAL A 62 -5.65 -7.33 3.92
N LEU A 63 -4.38 -7.67 3.76
CA LEU A 63 -3.72 -8.66 4.63
C LEU A 63 -3.65 -8.19 6.08
N THR A 64 -3.29 -6.92 6.32
CA THR A 64 -3.23 -6.35 7.67
C THR A 64 -4.60 -6.30 8.34
N ARG A 65 -5.68 -6.00 7.59
CA ARG A 65 -7.06 -6.08 8.11
C ARG A 65 -7.51 -7.50 8.46
N ASN A 66 -6.86 -8.51 7.90
CA ASN A 66 -7.06 -9.92 8.25
C ASN A 66 -6.05 -10.43 9.30
N GLY A 67 -5.33 -9.52 9.97
CA GLY A 67 -4.45 -9.83 11.09
C GLY A 67 -3.08 -10.39 10.68
N VAL A 68 -2.73 -10.39 9.39
CA VAL A 68 -1.44 -10.87 8.90
C VAL A 68 -0.37 -9.79 9.11
N GLY A 69 0.81 -10.18 9.60
CA GLY A 69 1.96 -9.28 9.66
C GLY A 69 2.55 -9.05 8.28
N VAL A 70 2.61 -7.79 7.83
CA VAL A 70 3.04 -7.44 6.47
C VAL A 70 4.28 -6.54 6.50
N THR A 71 5.28 -6.91 5.71
CA THR A 71 6.40 -6.03 5.36
C THR A 71 6.41 -5.78 3.86
N VAL A 72 6.34 -4.52 3.46
CA VAL A 72 6.44 -4.07 2.07
C VAL A 72 7.87 -3.61 1.80
N TYR A 73 8.49 -4.23 0.81
CA TYR A 73 9.83 -3.91 0.37
C TYR A 73 9.77 -3.11 -0.93
N ASP A 74 10.57 -2.06 -1.08
CA ASP A 74 10.67 -1.31 -2.34
C ASP A 74 12.11 -0.86 -2.64
N ARG A 75 12.42 -0.72 -3.93
CA ARG A 75 13.71 -0.21 -4.39
C ARG A 75 13.82 1.32 -4.25
N HIS A 76 12.70 2.02 -4.22
CA HIS A 76 12.60 3.46 -4.11
C HIS A 76 12.42 3.89 -2.64
N PRO A 77 12.83 5.12 -2.29
CA PRO A 77 12.68 5.64 -0.93
C PRO A 77 11.21 5.91 -0.56
N GLU A 78 10.40 6.36 -1.53
CA GLU A 78 9.00 6.71 -1.35
C GLU A 78 8.06 5.62 -1.86
N ILE A 79 6.95 5.43 -1.15
CA ILE A 79 5.87 4.53 -1.57
C ILE A 79 5.09 5.14 -2.75
N GLY A 80 4.27 4.32 -3.42
CA GLY A 80 3.32 4.74 -4.46
C GLY A 80 3.71 4.31 -5.87
N GLY A 81 4.96 3.90 -6.11
CA GLY A 81 5.42 3.48 -7.45
C GLY A 81 5.15 4.55 -8.51
N LEU A 82 4.45 4.20 -9.60
CA LEU A 82 4.08 5.16 -10.64
C LEU A 82 3.19 6.31 -10.14
N LEU A 83 2.44 6.12 -9.05
CA LEU A 83 1.66 7.22 -8.45
C LEU A 83 2.58 8.33 -7.94
N THR A 84 3.78 7.99 -7.50
CA THR A 84 4.77 8.96 -6.98
C THR A 84 5.71 9.42 -8.07
N PHE A 85 6.25 8.50 -8.87
CA PHE A 85 7.33 8.80 -9.81
C PHE A 85 6.89 8.99 -11.27
N GLY A 86 5.67 8.57 -11.63
CA GLY A 86 5.19 8.62 -13.02
C GLY A 86 4.13 9.69 -13.27
N ILE A 87 3.16 9.83 -12.38
CA ILE A 87 2.07 10.81 -12.53
C ILE A 87 2.58 12.20 -12.09
N PRO A 88 2.35 13.28 -12.84
CA PRO A 88 2.77 14.63 -12.43
C PRO A 88 1.89 15.21 -11.31
N SER A 89 2.45 16.12 -10.52
CA SER A 89 1.80 16.66 -9.31
C SER A 89 0.50 17.44 -9.56
N PHE A 90 0.33 18.06 -10.74
CA PHE A 90 -0.91 18.77 -11.09
C PHE A 90 -2.10 17.83 -11.32
N LYS A 91 -1.86 16.53 -11.59
CA LYS A 91 -2.91 15.51 -11.68
C LYS A 91 -3.15 14.81 -10.34
N LEU A 92 -2.09 14.60 -9.57
CA LEU A 92 -2.14 13.88 -8.30
C LEU A 92 -1.17 14.51 -7.31
N ASP A 93 -1.73 15.10 -6.25
CA ASP A 93 -0.95 15.66 -5.14
C ASP A 93 -0.13 14.56 -4.45
N LYS A 94 1.18 14.79 -4.36
CA LYS A 94 2.12 13.83 -3.75
C LYS A 94 2.00 13.80 -2.24
N SER A 95 1.47 14.84 -1.61
CA SER A 95 1.21 14.86 -0.18
C SER A 95 0.28 13.72 0.26
N LEU A 96 -0.63 13.30 -0.62
CA LEU A 96 -1.56 12.19 -0.37
C LEU A 96 -0.83 10.86 -0.18
N LEU A 97 0.27 10.63 -0.88
CA LEU A 97 1.05 9.39 -0.76
C LEU A 97 1.82 9.36 0.56
N ALA A 98 2.40 10.50 0.98
CA ALA A 98 3.01 10.63 2.30
C ALA A 98 1.99 10.36 3.41
N ARG A 99 0.80 10.96 3.31
CA ARG A 99 -0.30 10.72 4.25
C ARG A 99 -0.75 9.26 4.25
N ARG A 100 -0.80 8.62 3.09
CA ARG A 100 -1.16 7.19 2.99
C ARG A 100 -0.09 6.31 3.65
N ARG A 101 1.19 6.66 3.54
CA ARG A 101 2.30 5.99 4.25
C ARG A 101 2.11 6.05 5.76
N GLU A 102 1.74 7.20 6.30
CA GLU A 102 1.48 7.37 7.73
C GLU A 102 0.32 6.49 8.19
N ILE A 103 -0.79 6.47 7.45
CA ILE A 103 -1.96 5.64 7.77
C ILE A 103 -1.58 4.16 7.76
N PHE A 104 -0.90 3.69 6.72
CA PHE A 104 -0.49 2.29 6.64
C PHE A 104 0.54 1.89 7.69
N SER A 105 1.48 2.77 8.01
CA SER A 105 2.43 2.54 9.10
C SER A 105 1.69 2.43 10.44
N ALA A 106 0.69 3.29 10.69
CA ALA A 106 -0.14 3.24 11.89
C ALA A 106 -1.02 1.99 11.96
N MET A 107 -1.37 1.41 10.80
CA MET A 107 -2.06 0.12 10.71
C MET A 107 -1.14 -1.07 11.05
N GLY A 108 0.17 -0.87 11.16
CA GLY A 108 1.15 -1.91 11.44
C GLY A 108 1.80 -2.52 10.19
N ILE A 109 1.66 -1.89 9.03
CA ILE A 109 2.42 -2.28 7.83
C ILE A 109 3.84 -1.73 7.95
N HIS A 110 4.83 -2.61 7.83
CA HIS A 110 6.24 -2.22 7.85
C HIS A 110 6.73 -1.92 6.43
N PHE A 111 7.51 -0.85 6.27
CA PHE A 111 8.10 -0.45 4.99
C PHE A 111 9.62 -0.51 5.05
N GLU A 112 10.22 -1.32 4.19
CA GLU A 112 11.66 -1.39 3.99
C GLU A 112 12.02 -0.88 2.58
N SER A 113 12.48 0.36 2.53
CA SER A 113 12.79 1.07 1.29
C SER A 113 14.28 0.98 0.93
N ILE A 114 14.62 1.29 -0.33
CA ILE A 114 16.00 1.25 -0.86
C ILE A 114 16.58 -0.17 -0.90
N VAL A 115 15.72 -1.19 -0.91
CA VAL A 115 16.16 -2.58 -0.97
C VAL A 115 16.33 -3.02 -2.43
N LYS A 116 17.56 -3.38 -2.81
CA LYS A 116 17.81 -4.10 -4.08
C LYS A 116 17.45 -5.56 -3.88
N TRP A 117 16.37 -6.01 -4.53
CA TRP A 117 15.86 -7.40 -4.50
C TRP A 117 16.94 -8.48 -4.58
N VAL A 118 17.91 -8.30 -5.47
CA VAL A 118 19.00 -9.25 -5.70
C VAL A 118 19.87 -9.46 -4.45
N LYS A 119 20.08 -8.44 -3.61
CA LYS A 119 20.83 -8.58 -2.37
C LYS A 119 20.03 -9.27 -1.26
N MET A 120 18.70 -9.10 -1.25
CA MET A 120 17.83 -9.65 -0.21
C MET A 120 17.73 -11.18 -0.28
N PHE A 121 17.58 -11.74 -1.47
CA PHE A 121 17.51 -13.19 -1.67
C PHE A 121 18.88 -13.89 -1.51
N PHE A 122 19.98 -13.27 -1.94
CA PHE A 122 21.32 -13.83 -1.76
C PHE A 122 21.79 -13.78 -0.29
N GLY A 123 21.41 -12.76 0.48
CA GLY A 123 21.66 -12.72 1.93
C GLY A 123 20.93 -13.82 2.70
N PHE A 124 19.69 -14.13 2.29
CA PHE A 124 18.90 -15.20 2.92
C PHE A 124 19.45 -16.60 2.59
N ALA A 125 19.94 -16.81 1.37
CA ALA A 125 20.62 -18.06 0.98
C ALA A 125 21.97 -18.24 1.69
N PHE A 126 22.70 -17.15 1.96
CA PHE A 126 23.97 -17.21 2.68
C PHE A 126 23.76 -17.46 4.18
N TRP A 127 22.77 -16.82 4.82
CA TRP A 127 22.51 -16.97 6.25
C TRP A 127 21.94 -18.35 6.64
N ASN A 128 21.15 -18.98 5.75
CA ASN A 128 20.65 -20.35 5.98
C ASN A 128 21.71 -21.45 5.82
N ASN A 129 22.88 -21.16 5.23
CA ASN A 129 23.96 -22.15 5.09
C ASN A 129 25.04 -22.05 6.19
N THR A 130 25.16 -20.92 6.90
CA THR A 130 26.22 -20.75 7.92
C THR A 130 25.82 -21.24 9.32
N THR A 131 24.57 -21.64 9.55
CA THR A 131 24.10 -22.15 10.85
C THR A 131 23.94 -23.68 10.90
N ARG A 132 24.29 -24.40 9.83
CA ARG A 132 24.17 -25.87 9.76
C ARG A 132 25.49 -26.63 9.89
N SER A 133 26.62 -25.95 10.09
CA SER A 133 27.95 -26.58 10.14
C SER A 133 28.68 -26.53 11.50
N SER A 134 27.98 -26.25 12.60
CA SER A 134 28.58 -26.25 13.96
C SER A 134 27.97 -27.26 14.93
N LEU A 135 27.27 -28.28 14.43
CA LEU A 135 26.84 -29.45 15.21
C LEU A 135 27.06 -30.72 14.37
N ALA A 136 28.31 -31.16 14.33
CA ALA A 136 28.73 -32.54 14.03
C ALA A 136 30.05 -32.80 14.76
#